data_AF-A0A644ZVA3-F1
#
_entry.id   AF-A0A644ZVA3-F1
#
_cell.length_a   1.000
_cell.length_b   1.000
_cell.length_c   1.000
_cell.angle_alpha   90.00
_cell.angle_beta   90.00
_cell.angle_gamma   90.00
#
_symmetry.space_group_name_H-M   'P 1'
#
loop_
_entity.id
_entity.type
_entity.pdbx_description
1 polymer ?
#
loop_
_entity_poly.entity_id
_entity_poly.type
_entity_poly.pdbx_seq_one_letter_code
_entity_poly.pdbx_strand_id
1 'polypeptide(L)' 'MEALNGLLHEFGQYIIGRMGVPYPKRGVNIISVAVDAPQEIVSALSGKIGRLNGVTAKTVYAPAEKPQEIH' A
#
# COMPACT_ATOMS: atom_id res chain seq x y z
N MET A 1 -9.67 -3.47 11.89
CA MET A 1 -9.74 -2.60 10.69
C MET A 1 -9.24 -1.18 10.97
N GLU A 2 -9.53 -0.62 12.16
CA GLU A 2 -9.01 0.70 12.57
C GLU A 2 -7.49 0.82 12.54
N ALA A 3 -6.75 -0.19 13.00
CA ALA A 3 -5.29 -0.15 13.00
C ALA A 3 -4.69 0.01 11.59
N LEU A 4 -5.25 -0.66 10.58
CA LEU A 4 -4.82 -0.50 9.19
C LEU A 4 -5.17 0.89 8.66
N ASN A 5 -6.38 1.38 8.94
CA ASN A 5 -6.81 2.70 8.47
C ASN A 5 -6.00 3.84 9.11
N GLY A 6 -5.73 3.77 10.41
CA GLY A 6 -4.89 4.73 11.12
C GLY A 6 -3.45 4.72 10.58
N LEU A 7 -2.92 3.54 10.29
CA LEU A 7 -1.62 3.40 9.67
C LEU A 7 -1.58 3.98 8.25
N LEU A 8 -2.56 3.69 7.39
CA LEU A 8 -2.64 4.31 6.07
C LEU A 8 -2.83 5.83 6.16
N HIS A 9 -3.47 6.33 7.22
CA HIS A 9 -3.61 7.77 7.47
C HIS A 9 -2.27 8.41 7.88
N GLU A 10 -1.47 7.77 8.73
CA GLU A 10 -0.11 8.22 9.11
C GLU A 10 0.80 8.40 7.87
N PHE A 11 0.66 7.53 6.88
CA PHE A 11 1.41 7.57 5.63
C PHE A 11 0.66 8.31 4.50
N GLY A 12 -0.47 8.96 4.81
CA GLY A 12 -1.40 9.51 3.81
C GLY A 12 -0.77 10.50 2.82
N GLN A 13 0.27 11.24 3.25
CA GLN A 13 1.01 12.16 2.39
C GLN A 13 1.71 11.48 1.21
N TYR A 14 2.03 10.19 1.32
CA TYR A 14 2.69 9.41 0.29
C TYR A 14 1.72 8.59 -0.56
N ILE A 15 0.43 8.57 -0.22
CA ILE A 15 -0.58 7.77 -0.92
C ILE A 15 -1.14 8.56 -2.10
N ILE A 16 -0.84 8.11 -3.32
CA ILE A 16 -1.36 8.70 -4.56
C ILE A 16 -2.82 8.28 -4.78
N GLY A 17 -3.17 7.06 -4.35
CA GLY A 17 -4.51 6.52 -4.52
C GLY A 17 -4.68 5.21 -3.79
N ARG A 18 -5.94 4.85 -3.52
CA ARG A 18 -6.29 3.56 -2.94
C ARG A 18 -7.64 3.07 -3.42
N MET A 19 -7.78 1.76 -3.55
CA MET A 19 -9.02 1.09 -3.90
C MET A 19 -9.30 -0.02 -2.88
N GLY A 20 -10.52 -0.02 -2.34
CA GLY A 20 -11.02 -1.09 -1.47
C GLY A 20 -12.05 -1.93 -2.20
N VAL A 21 -11.89 -3.26 -2.19
CA VAL A 21 -12.79 -4.21 -2.81
C VAL A 21 -13.20 -5.24 -1.76
N PRO A 22 -14.42 -5.14 -1.19
CA PRO A 22 -14.98 -6.19 -0.36
C PRO A 22 -15.11 -7.47 -1.19
N TYR A 23 -14.65 -8.60 -0.66
CA TYR A 23 -14.81 -9.90 -1.31
C TYR A 23 -15.50 -10.91 -0.39
N PRO A 24 -16.84 -10.78 -0.19
CA PRO A 24 -17.59 -11.57 0.79
C PRO A 24 -17.48 -13.08 0.56
N LYS A 25 -17.39 -13.52 -0.69
CA LYS A 25 -17.24 -14.95 -1.08
C LYS A 25 -16.02 -15.62 -0.45
N ARG A 26 -15.00 -14.85 -0.06
CA ARG A 26 -13.79 -15.34 0.62
C ARG A 26 -13.65 -14.80 2.04
N GLY A 27 -14.63 -14.05 2.54
CA GLY A 27 -14.57 -13.44 3.87
C GLY A 27 -13.42 -12.45 4.06
N VAL A 28 -12.92 -11.83 2.98
CA VAL A 28 -11.79 -10.89 3.02
C VAL A 28 -12.15 -9.55 2.38
N ASN A 29 -11.39 -8.52 2.74
CA ASN A 29 -11.40 -7.23 2.07
C ASN A 29 -10.04 -6.99 1.43
N ILE A 30 -10.02 -6.67 0.14
CA ILE A 30 -8.79 -6.38 -0.59
C ILE A 30 -8.63 -4.87 -0.61
N ILE A 31 -7.43 -4.39 -0.26
CA ILE A 31 -7.09 -2.97 -0.35
C ILE A 31 -5.84 -2.87 -1.20
N SER A 32 -5.92 -2.11 -2.29
CA SER A 32 -4.78 -1.74 -3.12
C SER A 32 -4.43 -0.29 -2.86
N VAL A 33 -3.15 0.00 -2.65
CA VAL A 33 -2.65 1.35 -2.33
C VAL A 33 -1.47 1.63 -3.25
N ALA A 34 -1.56 2.72 -4.01
CA ALA A 34 -0.46 3.26 -4.79
C ALA A 34 0.24 4.33 -3.93
N VAL A 35 1.56 4.22 -3.80
CA VAL A 35 2.38 5.11 -2.99
C VAL A 35 3.51 5.70 -3.84
N ASP A 36 3.75 6.99 -3.68
CA ASP A 36 4.96 7.67 -4.13
C ASP A 36 5.74 8.07 -2.88
N ALA A 37 6.79 7.32 -2.59
CA ALA A 37 7.60 7.53 -1.39
C ALA A 37 9.02 6.99 -1.60
N PRO A 38 10.00 7.51 -0.84
CA PRO A 38 11.31 6.88 -0.73
C PRO A 38 11.22 5.43 -0.29
N GLN A 39 12.18 4.60 -0.72
CA GLN A 39 12.19 3.16 -0.45
C GLN A 39 12.14 2.83 1.05
N GLU A 40 12.80 3.65 1.89
CA GLU A 40 12.78 3.50 3.35
C GLU A 40 11.36 3.65 3.93
N ILE A 41 10.56 4.57 3.38
CA ILE A 41 9.18 4.81 3.78
C ILE A 41 8.30 3.63 3.37
N VAL A 42 8.45 3.15 2.13
CA VAL A 42 7.72 1.98 1.63
C VAL A 42 8.05 0.72 2.45
N SER A 43 9.32 0.52 2.79
CA SER A 43 9.79 -0.58 3.63
C SER A 43 9.22 -0.51 5.05
N ALA A 44 9.25 0.67 5.67
CA ALA A 44 8.67 0.91 7.00
C ALA A 44 7.15 0.64 7.00
N LEU A 45 6.42 1.16 6.00
CA LEU A 45 4.98 0.93 5.83
C LEU A 45 4.68 -0.58 5.71
N SER A 46 5.37 -1.28 4.80
CA SER A 46 5.22 -2.72 4.59
C SER A 46 5.50 -3.52 5.86
N GLY A 47 6.57 -3.16 6.59
CA GLY A 47 6.94 -3.80 7.84
C GLY A 47 5.91 -3.61 8.95
N LYS A 48 5.34 -2.40 9.07
CA LYS A 48 4.27 -2.14 10.05
C LYS A 48 2.98 -2.88 9.68
N ILE A 49 2.59 -2.93 8.40
CA ILE A 49 1.39 -3.66 7.95
C ILE A 49 1.55 -5.16 8.23
N GLY A 50 2.72 -5.74 7.94
CA GLY A 50 2.98 -7.17 8.15
C GLY A 50 2.90 -7.63 9.62
N ARG A 51 2.92 -6.70 10.58
CA ARG A 51 2.74 -6.99 12.02
C ARG A 51 1.29 -6.94 12.47
N LEU A 52 0.37 -6.49 11.62
CA LEU A 52 -1.06 -6.43 11.97
C LEU A 52 -1.68 -7.83 11.88
N ASN A 53 -2.29 -8.27 12.98
CA ASN A 53 -2.99 -9.56 13.01
C ASN A 53 -4.15 -9.58 12.00
N GLY A 54 -4.22 -10.65 11.21
CA GLY A 54 -5.27 -10.86 10.22
C GLY A 54 -5.12 -10.02 8.95
N VAL A 55 -3.97 -9.36 8.74
CA VAL A 55 -3.66 -8.63 7.50
C VAL A 55 -2.50 -9.31 6.80
N THR A 56 -2.68 -9.56 5.49
CA THR A 56 -1.59 -10.00 4.61
C THR A 56 -1.32 -8.89 3.61
N ALA A 57 -0.05 -8.51 3.47
CA ALA A 57 0.36 -7.49 2.51
C ALA A 57 1.43 -8.03 1.56
N LYS A 58 1.37 -7.57 0.31
CA LYS A 58 2.44 -7.73 -0.67
C LYS A 58 2.78 -6.37 -1.22
N THR A 59 4.07 -6.05 -1.19
CA THR A 59 4.60 -4.79 -1.68
C THR A 59 5.32 -5.06 -2.99
N VAL A 60 4.94 -4.34 -4.04
CA VAL A 60 5.55 -4.43 -5.37
C VAL A 60 6.05 -3.04 -5.73
N TYR A 61 7.29 -2.95 -6.17
CA TYR A 61 7.88 -1.72 -6.65
C TYR A 61 7.63 -1.60 -8.15
N ALA A 62 7.19 -0.42 -8.60
CA ALA A 62 7.18 -0.14 -10.03
C ALA A 62 8.62 -0.24 -10.56
N PRO A 63 8.83 -0.80 -11.76
CA PRO A 63 10.15 -0.79 -12.38
C PRO A 63 10.62 0.67 -12.50
N ALA A 64 11.89 0.91 -12.18
CA ALA A 64 12.53 2.21 -12.39
C ALA A 64 12.81 2.40 -13.90
N GLU A 65 11.75 2.51 -14.69
CA GLU A 65 11.89 2.93 -16.08
C GLU A 65 12.19 4.42 -16.06
N LYS A 66 13.38 4.81 -16.55
CA LYS A 66 13.67 6.21 -16.84
C LYS A 66 12.53 6.72 -17.73
N PRO A 67 12.00 7.94 -17.48
CA PRO A 67 11.03 8.53 -18.38
C PRO A 67 11.62 8.49 -19.79
N GLN A 68 11.01 7.72 -20.68
CA GLN A 68 11.39 7.73 -22.08
C GLN A 68 10.92 9.10 -22.57
N GLU A 69 11.87 10.01 -22.80
CA GLU A 69 11.60 11.29 -23.43
C GLU A 69 10.89 11.00 -24.76
N ILE A 70 9.59 11.32 -24.78
CA ILE A 70 8.83 11.42 -26.01
C ILE A 70 9.42 12.59 -26.80
N HIS A 71 10.25 12.28 -27.80
CA HIS A 71 10.72 13.26 -28.78
C HIS A 71 9.61 13.56 -29.79
#